data_AF-A0A7V2X7L7-F1
#
_entry.id   AF-A0A7V2X7L7-F1
#
_cell.length_a   1.000
_cell.length_b   1.000
_cell.length_c   1.000
_cell.angle_alpha   90.00
_cell.angle_beta   90.00
_cell.angle_gamma   90.00
#
_symmetry.space_group_name_H-M   'P 1'
#
loop_
_entity.id
_entity.type
_entity.pdbx_description
1 polymer ?
#
loop_
_entity_poly.entity_id
_entity_poly.type
_entity_poly.pdbx_seq_one_letter_code
_entity_poly.pdbx_strand_id
1 'polypeptide(L)'
;MFRSHHAMGTIFELLLFGEAGSIEVNDLELAADDAFDLLDRLEAQLSNWIDGSPVSVMNRKAWPGPVETDLVVLEALKLSR
;
A
#
# COMPACT_ATOMS: atom_id res chain seq x y z
N MET A 1 14.09 9.76 13.21
CA MET A 1 13.45 8.50 13.61
C MET A 1 13.57 7.49 12.47
N PHE A 2 13.96 6.25 12.76
CA PHE A 2 14.06 5.17 11.77
C PHE A 2 13.08 4.05 12.13
N ARG A 3 12.35 3.53 11.14
CA ARG A 3 11.48 2.35 11.30
C ARG A 3 11.48 1.48 10.05
N SER A 4 11.23 0.20 10.25
CA SER A 4 11.04 -0.79 9.18
C SER A 4 9.71 -1.52 9.34
N HIS A 5 9.16 -1.97 8.21
CA HIS A 5 7.92 -2.74 8.14
C HIS A 5 7.99 -3.77 7.00
N HIS A 6 7.44 -4.96 7.25
CA HIS A 6 7.37 -6.02 6.23
C HIS A 6 6.02 -5.95 5.53
N ALA A 7 6.04 -5.68 4.23
CA ALA A 7 4.85 -5.65 3.39
C ALA A 7 5.23 -6.03 1.95
N MET A 8 4.26 -6.49 1.16
CA MET A 8 4.40 -6.85 -0.26
C MET A 8 5.53 -7.85 -0.54
N GLY A 9 5.83 -8.72 0.42
CA GLY A 9 6.94 -9.68 0.33
C GLY A 9 8.35 -9.07 0.40
N THR A 10 8.48 -7.82 0.86
CA THR A 10 9.76 -7.12 1.04
C THR A 10 9.80 -6.35 2.37
N ILE A 11 10.90 -5.63 2.62
CA ILE A 11 11.07 -4.73 3.78
C ILE A 11 11.05 -3.30 3.27
N PHE A 12 10.20 -2.47 3.87
CA PHE A 12 10.16 -1.03 3.68
C PHE A 12 10.82 -0.33 4.87
N GLU A 13 11.63 0.68 4.60
CA GLU A 13 12.35 1.44 5.61
C GLU A 13 12.01 2.94 5.48
N LEU A 14 11.67 3.56 6.60
CA LEU A 14 11.36 4.99 6.70
C LEU A 14 12.37 5.69 7.60
N LEU A 15 12.91 6.80 7.11
CA LEU A 15 13.74 7.72 7.88
C LEU A 15 13.05 9.09 7.93
N LEU A 16 12.50 9.42 9.10
CA LEU A 16 11.75 10.65 9.33
C LEU A 16 12.56 11.66 10.15
N PHE A 17 12.49 12.93 9.76
CA PHE A 17 13.14 14.04 10.45
C PHE A 17 12.07 15.05 10.88
N GLY A 18 12.09 15.42 12.16
CA GLY A 18 11.27 16.51 12.70
C GLY A 18 12.15 17.71 13.03
N GLU A 19 11.62 18.91 12.84
CA GLU A 19 12.28 20.13 13.31
C GLU A 19 12.15 20.23 14.84
N ALA A 20 13.26 20.51 15.53
CA ALA A 20 13.30 20.58 16.98
C ALA A 20 12.37 21.67 17.51
N GLY A 21 11.42 21.29 18.37
CA GLY A 21 10.44 22.19 18.98
C GLY A 21 9.17 22.42 18.13
N SER A 22 9.14 21.93 16.89
CA SER A 22 7.95 22.01 16.02
C SER A 22 7.23 20.67 15.88
N ILE A 23 7.96 19.55 15.98
CA ILE A 23 7.42 18.20 15.80
C ILE A 23 7.89 17.32 16.95
N GLU A 24 6.95 16.68 17.64
CA GLU A 24 7.26 15.73 18.71
C GLU A 24 7.61 14.36 18.13
N VAL A 25 8.31 13.55 18.92
CA VAL A 25 8.65 12.17 18.51
C VAL A 25 7.38 11.35 18.24
N ASN A 26 6.33 11.55 19.04
CA ASN A 26 5.05 10.89 18.88
C ASN A 26 4.37 11.23 17.53
N ASP A 27 4.53 12.45 17.03
CA ASP A 27 3.98 12.84 15.72
C ASP A 27 4.69 12.09 14.59
N LEU A 28 6.01 11.90 14.71
CA LEU A 28 6.80 11.10 13.76
C LEU A 28 6.42 9.62 13.83
N GLU A 29 6.07 9.12 15.01
CA GLU A 29 5.60 7.74 15.20
C GLU A 29 4.26 7.51 14.51
N LEU A 30 3.29 8.40 14.73
CA LEU A 30 1.98 8.35 14.06
C LEU A 30 2.12 8.45 12.54
N ALA A 31 2.97 9.35 12.04
CA ALA A 31 3.19 9.48 10.61
C ALA A 31 3.83 8.22 9.98
N ALA A 32 4.71 7.52 10.73
CA ALA A 32 5.27 6.26 10.29
C ALA A 32 4.21 5.15 10.25
N ASP A 33 3.36 5.05 11.28
CA ASP A 33 2.28 4.08 11.35
C ASP A 33 1.25 4.30 10.23
N ASP A 34 0.83 5.55 9.99
CA ASP A 34 -0.09 5.89 8.89
C ASP A 34 0.47 5.49 7.52
N ALA A 35 1.78 5.65 7.31
CA ALA A 35 2.45 5.26 6.07
C ALA A 35 2.50 3.74 5.89
N PHE A 36 2.77 2.99 6.97
CA PHE A 36 2.76 1.53 6.94
C PHE A 36 1.34 0.96 6.79
N ASP A 37 0.33 1.55 7.43
CA ASP A 37 -1.07 1.20 7.25
C ASP A 37 -1.55 1.43 5.82
N LEU A 38 -1.00 2.44 5.14
CA LEU A 38 -1.24 2.64 3.70
C LEU A 38 -0.60 1.53 2.86
N LEU A 39 0.64 1.11 3.18
CA LEU A 39 1.30 0.01 2.47
C LEU A 39 0.51 -1.30 2.61
N ASP A 40 0.03 -1.62 3.80
CA ASP A 40 -0.74 -2.85 4.05
C ASP A 40 -2.07 -2.84 3.29
N ARG A 41 -2.75 -1.68 3.24
CA ARG A 41 -3.97 -1.52 2.42
C ARG A 41 -3.68 -1.71 0.94
N LEU A 42 -2.58 -1.14 0.44
CA LEU A 42 -2.17 -1.32 -0.95
C LEU A 42 -1.82 -2.78 -1.26
N GLU A 43 -1.15 -3.48 -0.34
CA GLU A 43 -0.86 -4.91 -0.50
C GLU A 43 -2.15 -5.72 -0.63
N ALA A 44 -3.12 -5.49 0.27
CA ALA A 44 -4.42 -6.15 0.23
C ALA A 44 -5.19 -5.89 -1.10
N GLN A 45 -4.97 -4.73 -1.73
CA GLN A 45 -5.63 -4.36 -2.98
C GLN A 45 -4.91 -4.90 -4.23
N LEU A 46 -3.58 -4.83 -4.24
CA LEU A 46 -2.76 -5.04 -5.44
C LEU A 46 -2.12 -6.43 -5.51
N SER A 47 -2.03 -7.16 -4.39
CA SER A 47 -1.33 -8.44 -4.36
C SER A 47 -2.08 -9.51 -5.16
N ASN A 48 -1.45 -10.08 -6.18
CA ASN A 48 -1.99 -11.24 -6.90
C ASN A 48 -1.94 -12.53 -6.05
N TRP A 49 -1.17 -12.54 -4.96
CA TRP A 49 -0.97 -13.69 -4.09
C TRP A 49 -1.96 -13.76 -2.94
N ILE A 50 -2.58 -12.63 -2.58
CA ILE A 50 -3.67 -12.60 -1.59
C ILE A 50 -4.96 -13.05 -2.28
N ASP A 51 -5.52 -14.14 -1.79
CA ASP A 51 -6.82 -14.63 -2.25
C ASP A 51 -7.91 -13.59 -1.93
N GLY A 52 -8.67 -13.21 -2.96
CA GLY A 52 -9.75 -12.24 -2.82
C GLY A 52 -9.33 -10.78 -2.96
N SER A 53 -8.05 -10.46 -3.16
CA SER A 53 -7.67 -9.11 -3.55
C SER A 53 -8.34 -8.71 -4.89
N PRO A 54 -8.66 -7.43 -5.11
CA PRO A 54 -9.15 -6.91 -6.38
C PRO A 54 -8.36 -7.40 -7.60
N VAL A 55 -7.02 -7.37 -7.55
CA VAL A 55 -6.16 -7.86 -8.64
C VAL A 55 -6.30 -9.37 -8.85
N SER A 56 -6.29 -10.16 -7.78
CA SER A 56 -6.45 -11.62 -7.86
C SER A 56 -7.83 -12.00 -8.41
N VAL A 57 -8.88 -11.29 -7.98
CA VAL A 57 -10.25 -11.47 -8.48
C VAL A 57 -10.35 -11.09 -9.96
N MET A 58 -9.78 -9.95 -10.36
CA MET A 58 -9.73 -9.52 -11.76
C MET A 58 -9.06 -10.58 -12.63
N ASN A 59 -7.88 -11.05 -12.25
CA ASN A 59 -7.14 -12.05 -13.01
C ASN A 59 -7.90 -13.38 -13.14
N ARG A 60 -8.61 -13.80 -12.08
CA ARG A 60 -9.39 -15.06 -12.08
C ARG A 60 -10.74 -14.94 -12.81
N LYS A 61 -11.36 -13.76 -12.83
CA LYS A 61 -12.71 -13.51 -13.36
C LYS A 61 -12.73 -12.69 -14.66
N ALA A 62 -11.58 -12.42 -15.28
CA ALA A 62 -11.45 -11.64 -16.52
C ALA A 62 -12.22 -12.22 -17.74
N TRP A 63 -12.89 -13.36 -17.58
CA TRP A 63 -13.75 -13.97 -18.58
C TRP A 63 -15.15 -14.24 -18.00
N PRO A 64 -16.26 -13.98 -18.74
CA PRO A 64 -16.37 -13.56 -20.14
C PRO A 64 -16.65 -12.06 -20.37
N GLY A 65 -16.56 -11.21 -19.34
CA GLY A 65 -16.93 -9.80 -19.46
C GLY A 65 -16.12 -8.88 -18.55
N PRO A 66 -16.39 -7.56 -18.61
CA PRO A 66 -15.73 -6.59 -17.75
C PRO A 66 -15.83 -6.97 -16.27
N VAL A 67 -14.73 -6.81 -15.53
CA VAL A 67 -14.70 -7.02 -14.08
C VAL A 67 -14.76 -5.66 -13.40
N GLU A 68 -15.68 -5.50 -12.45
CA GLU A 68 -15.67 -4.35 -11.54
C GLU A 68 -14.41 -4.42 -10.66
N THR A 69 -13.68 -3.31 -10.60
CA THR A 69 -12.43 -3.21 -9.83
C THR A 69 -12.36 -1.87 -9.13
N ASP A 70 -11.57 -1.82 -8.06
CA ASP A 70 -11.34 -0.58 -7.31
C ASP A 70 -10.58 0.46 -8.14
N LEU A 71 -10.86 1.74 -7.86
CA LEU A 71 -10.24 2.88 -8.55
C LEU A 71 -8.70 2.81 -8.51
N VAL A 72 -8.12 2.40 -7.38
CA VAL A 72 -6.66 2.30 -7.21
C VAL A 72 -6.03 1.31 -8.19
N VAL A 73 -6.69 0.20 -8.48
CA VAL A 73 -6.22 -0.81 -9.45
C VAL A 73 -6.28 -0.24 -10.86
N LEU A 74 -7.37 0.45 -11.19
CA LEU A 74 -7.54 1.10 -12.48
C LEU A 74 -6.50 2.21 -12.70
N GLU A 75 -6.20 3.01 -11.68
CA GLU A 75 -5.16 4.04 -11.73
C GLU A 75 -3.77 3.43 -11.90
N ALA A 76 -3.43 2.37 -11.15
CA ALA A 76 -2.18 1.66 -11.32
C ALA A 76 -2.00 1.12 -12.75
N LEU A 77 -3.05 0.52 -13.33
CA LEU A 77 -3.04 0.03 -14.72
C LEU A 77 -2.89 1.15 -15.76
N LYS A 78 -3.40 2.36 -15.50
CA LYS A 78 -3.21 3.50 -16.40
C LYS A 78 -1.76 3.99 -16.41
N LEU A 79 -1.06 3.85 -15.28
CA LEU A 79 0.33 4.28 -15.11
C LEU A 79 1.34 3.24 -15.60
N SER A 80 0.97 1.96 -15.71
CA SER A 80 1.86 0.86 -16.09
C SER A 80 2.16 0.76 -17.60
N ARG A 81 2.22 1.89 -18.32
CA ARG A 81 2.48 1.93 -19.77
C ARG A 81 3.95 1.76 -20.14
#